data_AF-A0A5N6D7W8-F1
#
_entry.id   AF-A0A5N6D7W8-F1
#
_cell.length_a   1.000
_cell.length_b   1.000
_cell.length_c   1.000
_cell.angle_alpha   90.00
_cell.angle_beta   90.00
_cell.angle_gamma   90.00
#
_symmetry.space_group_name_H-M   'P 1'
#
loop_
_entity.id
_entity.type
_entity.pdbx_description
1 polymer ?
#
loop_
_entity_poly.entity_id
_entity_poly.type
_entity_poly.pdbx_seq_one_letter_code
_entity_poly.pdbx_strand_id
1 'polypeptide(L)'
;MKFAVFTASSILTISFAQEKATFTLYGEGDTRGSPNCATNVNVCGQPNQSGITAALSQAQYGLAPGQGTSPDCGTCWKITITSDLSGNPVEEKTAKITVNNFCPMYSNPICNTPNEYDDGIHFDLCTETSAESFLTFGTGIGTERQVSC
;
A
#
# COMPACT_ATOMS: atom_id res chain seq x y z
N MET A 1 50.26 -32.68 2.06
CA MET A 1 48.89 -32.83 1.55
C MET A 1 48.11 -31.58 1.97
N LYS A 2 47.73 -30.70 1.03
CA LYS A 2 47.00 -29.46 1.30
C LYS A 2 45.53 -29.70 0.95
N PHE A 3 44.65 -29.68 1.94
CA PHE A 3 43.20 -29.77 1.74
C PHE A 3 42.67 -28.37 1.40
N ALA A 4 42.16 -28.21 0.19
CA ALA A 4 41.40 -27.02 -0.19
C ALA A 4 39.95 -27.19 0.28
N VAL A 5 39.53 -26.37 1.23
CA VAL A 5 38.13 -26.28 1.68
C VAL A 5 37.39 -25.35 0.72
N PHE A 6 36.50 -25.91 -0.09
CA PHE A 6 35.55 -25.14 -0.88
C PHE A 6 34.32 -24.85 -0.01
N THR A 7 34.21 -23.63 0.50
CA THR A 7 32.97 -23.12 1.09
C THR A 7 32.00 -22.73 -0.03
N ALA A 8 30.99 -23.56 -0.27
CA ALA A 8 29.87 -23.21 -1.13
C ALA A 8 28.94 -22.24 -0.37
N SER A 9 28.97 -20.95 -0.74
CA SER A 9 27.97 -19.98 -0.28
C SER A 9 26.67 -20.20 -1.06
N SER A 10 25.71 -20.86 -0.42
CA SER A 10 24.34 -20.97 -0.92
C SER A 10 23.66 -19.59 -0.83
N ILE A 11 23.36 -18.99 -1.98
CA ILE A 11 22.57 -17.77 -2.07
C ILE A 11 21.11 -18.18 -1.81
N LEU A 12 20.59 -17.91 -0.60
CA LEU A 12 19.15 -17.98 -0.34
C LEU A 12 18.48 -16.83 -1.11
N THR A 13 17.78 -17.17 -2.20
CA THR A 13 16.81 -16.26 -2.80
C THR A 13 15.59 -16.21 -1.89
N ILE A 14 15.48 -15.17 -1.06
CA ILE A 14 14.27 -14.87 -0.29
C ILE A 14 13.21 -14.42 -1.29
N SER A 15 12.32 -15.33 -1.66
CA SER A 15 11.10 -14.96 -2.39
C SER A 15 10.14 -14.36 -1.37
N PHE A 16 10.11 -13.02 -1.27
CA PHE A 16 9.07 -12.33 -0.51
C PHE A 16 7.71 -12.69 -1.12
N ALA A 17 6.84 -13.30 -0.31
CA ALA A 17 5.50 -13.69 -0.73
C ALA A 17 4.70 -12.44 -1.09
N GLN A 18 3.87 -12.56 -2.12
CA GLN A 18 2.94 -11.53 -2.52
C GLN A 18 1.67 -11.73 -1.69
N GLU A 19 1.34 -10.74 -0.84
CA GLU A 19 0.24 -10.81 0.11
C GLU A 19 -1.02 -10.17 -0.47
N LYS A 20 -2.19 -10.52 0.07
CA LYS A 20 -3.45 -9.93 -0.39
C LYS A 20 -3.59 -8.49 0.10
N ALA A 21 -4.28 -7.69 -0.70
CA ALA A 21 -4.57 -6.31 -0.36
C ALA A 21 -5.88 -5.83 -0.97
N THR A 22 -6.48 -4.84 -0.31
CA THR A 22 -7.60 -4.06 -0.85
C THR A 22 -7.17 -2.63 -1.16
N PHE A 23 -7.85 -2.03 -2.12
CA PHE A 23 -7.51 -0.73 -2.66
C PHE A 23 -8.76 0.13 -2.80
N THR A 24 -8.69 1.39 -2.38
CA THR A 24 -9.69 2.42 -2.69
C THR A 24 -9.01 3.69 -3.19
N LEU A 25 -9.81 4.67 -3.60
CA LEU A 25 -9.33 6.01 -3.93
C LEU A 25 -9.63 6.97 -2.78
N TYR A 26 -8.72 7.91 -2.55
CA TYR A 26 -8.95 9.07 -1.69
C TYR A 26 -8.38 10.34 -2.33
N GLY A 27 -8.92 11.50 -1.96
CA GLY A 27 -8.59 12.77 -2.60
C GLY A 27 -9.35 13.95 -2.00
N GLU A 28 -9.23 15.11 -2.62
CA GLU A 28 -9.96 16.32 -2.21
C GLU A 28 -11.46 16.03 -2.06
N GLY A 29 -12.01 16.35 -0.88
CA GLY A 29 -13.43 16.14 -0.56
C GLY A 29 -13.76 14.76 0.01
N ASP A 30 -12.77 13.89 0.23
CA ASP A 30 -12.99 12.66 0.99
C ASP A 30 -13.38 12.98 2.45
N THR A 31 -14.48 12.40 2.91
CA THR A 31 -15.01 12.60 4.27
C THR A 31 -14.66 11.46 5.21
N ARG A 32 -13.93 10.43 4.72
CA ARG A 32 -13.66 9.18 5.46
C ARG A 32 -12.38 9.22 6.30
N GLY A 33 -11.75 10.38 6.45
CA GLY A 33 -10.61 10.58 7.36
C GLY A 33 -9.30 10.94 6.67
N SER A 34 -9.30 10.99 5.34
CA SER A 34 -8.16 11.41 4.52
C SER A 34 -8.56 12.52 3.53
N PRO A 35 -9.00 13.70 3.99
CA PRO A 35 -9.71 14.66 3.13
C PRO A 35 -8.90 15.29 2.00
N ASN A 36 -7.58 15.13 1.99
CA ASN A 36 -6.71 15.63 0.93
C ASN A 36 -5.54 14.66 0.72
N CYS A 37 -5.28 14.28 -0.52
CA CYS A 37 -4.29 13.25 -0.85
C CYS A 37 -2.97 13.80 -1.41
N ALA A 38 -2.99 14.96 -2.09
CA ALA A 38 -1.76 15.70 -2.43
C ALA A 38 -1.64 17.00 -1.64
N THR A 39 -1.56 16.90 -0.32
CA THR A 39 -1.15 18.03 0.50
C THR A 39 0.37 18.14 0.55
N ASN A 40 0.88 19.37 0.61
CA ASN A 40 2.26 19.66 1.01
C ASN A 40 2.58 19.20 2.45
N VAL A 41 1.59 18.66 3.18
CA VAL A 41 1.67 18.22 4.59
C VAL A 41 0.78 16.98 4.76
N ASN A 42 1.33 15.80 4.44
CA ASN A 42 0.71 14.51 4.77
C ASN A 42 1.23 14.02 6.14
N VAL A 43 0.64 12.97 6.71
CA VAL A 43 1.06 12.46 8.04
C VAL A 43 2.55 12.08 8.03
N CYS A 44 3.10 11.67 6.89
CA CYS A 44 4.51 11.33 6.73
C CYS A 44 5.48 12.50 6.53
N GLY A 45 5.01 13.76 6.49
CA GLY A 45 5.88 14.93 6.40
C GLY A 45 6.64 15.08 5.08
N GLN A 46 6.05 14.67 3.95
CA GLN A 46 6.64 14.74 2.59
C GLN A 46 7.88 13.83 2.39
N PRO A 47 7.74 12.50 2.49
CA PRO A 47 8.81 11.59 2.06
C PRO A 47 9.08 11.77 0.56
N ASN A 48 10.25 11.35 0.04
CA ASN A 48 10.49 11.30 -1.40
C ASN A 48 9.44 10.39 -2.06
N GLN A 49 8.71 10.91 -3.05
CA GLN A 49 7.57 10.21 -3.68
C GLN A 49 7.87 9.96 -5.15
N SER A 50 7.52 8.77 -5.64
CA SER A 50 7.52 8.48 -7.07
C SER A 50 6.28 7.67 -7.43
N GLY A 51 5.61 8.03 -8.53
CA GLY A 51 4.40 7.35 -8.99
C GLY A 51 3.17 7.67 -8.15
N ILE A 52 2.31 6.65 -7.96
CA ILE A 52 1.08 6.75 -7.18
C ILE A 52 1.45 6.79 -5.69
N THR A 53 0.78 7.64 -4.91
CA THR A 53 0.96 7.68 -3.46
C THR A 53 -0.23 7.09 -2.73
N ALA A 54 -0.01 6.53 -1.55
CA ALA A 54 -1.06 5.86 -0.80
C ALA A 54 -1.05 6.17 0.70
N ALA A 55 -2.25 6.14 1.29
CA ALA A 55 -2.47 6.04 2.72
C ALA A 55 -2.53 4.56 3.14
N LEU A 56 -1.81 4.21 4.20
CA LEU A 56 -1.72 2.83 4.70
C LEU A 56 -2.74 2.57 5.80
N SER A 57 -3.40 1.40 5.81
CA SER A 57 -4.29 1.00 6.92
C SER A 57 -3.62 1.08 8.27
N GLN A 58 -4.40 1.51 9.26
CA GLN A 58 -3.90 1.75 10.61
C GLN A 58 -3.21 0.56 11.27
N ALA A 59 -3.66 -0.67 11.01
CA ALA A 59 -3.04 -1.86 11.58
C ALA A 59 -1.57 -2.02 11.13
N GLN A 60 -1.28 -1.77 9.86
CA GLN A 60 0.07 -1.85 9.30
C GLN A 60 0.85 -0.56 9.58
N TYR A 61 0.21 0.61 9.51
CA TYR A 61 0.85 1.87 9.89
C TYR A 61 1.30 1.87 11.36
N GLY A 62 0.63 1.11 12.24
CA GLY A 62 1.09 0.80 13.60
C GLY A 62 0.89 1.93 14.62
N LEU A 63 0.25 3.03 14.23
CA LEU A 63 0.01 4.20 15.08
C LEU A 63 -1.45 4.65 15.00
N ALA A 64 -1.97 5.13 16.13
CA ALA A 64 -3.27 5.79 16.19
C ALA A 64 -3.20 7.23 15.64
N PRO A 65 -4.34 7.83 15.25
CA PRO A 65 -4.38 9.22 14.80
C PRO A 65 -3.72 10.17 15.80
N GLY A 66 -2.83 11.05 15.32
CA GLY A 66 -2.12 12.04 16.14
C GLY A 66 -0.85 11.54 16.85
N GLN A 67 -0.46 10.27 16.69
CA GLN A 67 0.78 9.74 17.29
C GLN A 67 2.05 9.95 16.44
N GLY A 68 1.93 10.58 15.27
CA GLY A 68 3.07 10.95 14.42
C GLY A 68 3.29 10.01 13.23
N THR A 69 4.56 9.91 12.80
CA THR A 69 4.99 9.21 11.59
C THR A 69 5.33 7.74 11.87
N SER A 70 4.91 6.85 10.98
CA SER A 70 5.31 5.44 10.98
C SER A 70 6.65 5.22 10.27
N PRO A 71 7.43 4.18 10.61
CA PRO A 71 8.55 3.69 9.78
C PRO A 71 8.16 3.36 8.34
N ASP A 72 6.89 3.09 8.07
CA ASP A 72 6.40 2.79 6.71
C ASP A 72 6.28 4.03 5.82
N CYS A 73 6.41 5.23 6.38
CA CYS A 73 6.47 6.46 5.62
C CYS A 73 7.64 6.43 4.60
N GLY A 74 7.31 6.58 3.32
CA GLY A 74 8.26 6.57 2.20
C GLY A 74 8.60 5.17 1.68
N THR A 75 8.01 4.11 2.22
CA THR A 75 8.19 2.76 1.68
C THR A 75 7.51 2.62 0.31
N CYS A 76 8.13 1.84 -0.59
CA CYS A 76 7.59 1.55 -1.91
C CYS A 76 7.02 0.14 -1.99
N TRP A 77 5.91 0.00 -2.71
CA TRP A 77 5.19 -1.27 -2.82
C TRP A 77 4.83 -1.51 -4.28
N LYS A 78 5.03 -2.75 -4.75
CA LYS A 78 4.48 -3.21 -6.02
C LYS A 78 3.11 -3.79 -5.74
N ILE A 79 2.08 -3.20 -6.34
CA ILE A 79 0.69 -3.67 -6.21
C ILE A 79 0.21 -4.22 -7.54
N THR A 80 -0.66 -5.23 -7.48
CA THR A 80 -1.33 -5.81 -8.64
C THR A 80 -2.79 -6.00 -8.32
N ILE A 81 -3.69 -5.44 -9.14
CA ILE A 81 -5.14 -5.46 -8.95
C ILE A 81 -5.75 -6.42 -9.93
N THR A 82 -6.64 -7.30 -9.44
CA THR A 82 -7.18 -8.42 -10.22
C THR A 82 -8.71 -8.48 -10.21
N SER A 83 -9.37 -7.90 -9.21
CA SER A 83 -10.84 -7.84 -9.14
C SER A 83 -11.34 -6.57 -8.46
N ASP A 84 -12.64 -6.29 -8.59
CA ASP A 84 -13.34 -5.32 -7.74
C ASP A 84 -13.63 -5.90 -6.34
N LEU A 85 -14.23 -5.09 -5.45
CA LEU A 85 -14.62 -5.53 -4.09
C LEU A 85 -15.79 -6.54 -4.06
N SER A 86 -16.50 -6.73 -5.18
CA SER A 86 -17.50 -7.80 -5.34
C SER A 86 -16.89 -9.11 -5.84
N GLY A 87 -15.58 -9.13 -6.11
CA GLY A 87 -14.86 -10.28 -6.64
C GLY A 87 -14.99 -10.45 -8.16
N ASN A 88 -15.58 -9.49 -8.88
CA ASN A 88 -15.61 -9.55 -10.34
C ASN A 88 -14.22 -9.25 -10.90
N PRO A 89 -13.71 -10.06 -11.85
CA PRO A 89 -12.44 -9.78 -12.49
C PRO A 89 -12.42 -8.40 -13.16
N VAL A 90 -11.30 -7.70 -13.03
CA VAL A 90 -11.02 -6.46 -13.77
C VAL A 90 -9.79 -6.66 -14.65
N GLU A 91 -9.51 -5.72 -15.55
CA GLU A 91 -8.22 -5.69 -16.25
C GLU A 91 -7.08 -5.66 -15.22
N GLU A 92 -6.17 -6.63 -15.30
CA GLU A 92 -5.06 -6.70 -14.36
C GLU A 92 -4.12 -5.52 -14.56
N LYS A 93 -3.91 -4.76 -13.49
CA LYS A 93 -3.03 -3.58 -13.51
C LYS A 93 -2.01 -3.67 -12.40
N THR A 94 -0.77 -3.31 -12.71
CA THR A 94 0.36 -3.33 -11.77
C THR A 94 1.02 -1.97 -11.70
N ALA A 95 1.32 -1.50 -10.48
CA ALA A 95 1.98 -0.22 -10.25
C ALA A 95 2.98 -0.30 -9.08
N LYS A 96 3.91 0.65 -9.06
CA LYS A 96 4.69 0.97 -7.86
C LYS A 96 3.99 2.14 -7.15
N ILE A 97 3.72 1.98 -5.87
CA ILE A 97 3.16 3.04 -5.01
C ILE A 97 4.16 3.42 -3.93
N THR A 98 4.02 4.64 -3.39
CA THR A 98 4.76 5.10 -2.21
C THR A 98 3.80 5.39 -1.07
N VAL A 99 4.03 4.83 0.12
CA VAL A 99 3.26 5.17 1.32
C VAL A 99 3.66 6.57 1.77
N ASN A 100 2.70 7.49 1.80
CA ASN A 100 2.95 8.87 2.24
C ASN A 100 1.91 9.36 3.26
N ASN A 101 0.93 8.54 3.60
CA ASN A 101 -0.16 8.94 4.47
C ASN A 101 -0.72 7.76 5.26
N PHE A 102 -1.74 8.03 6.05
CA PHE A 102 -2.33 7.11 7.02
C PHE A 102 -3.84 7.02 6.81
N CYS A 103 -4.39 5.80 6.81
CA CYS A 103 -5.82 5.57 6.75
C CYS A 103 -6.38 5.11 8.12
N PRO A 104 -7.16 5.95 8.83
CA PRO A 104 -7.71 5.63 10.14
C PRO A 104 -8.89 4.65 10.08
N MET A 105 -8.93 3.68 11.00
CA MET A 105 -10.00 2.68 11.06
C MET A 105 -11.37 3.23 11.50
N TYR A 106 -11.42 4.29 12.31
CA TYR A 106 -12.66 4.74 12.96
C TYR A 106 -13.67 5.36 11.99
N SER A 107 -13.20 6.18 11.05
CA SER A 107 -14.02 6.82 10.02
C SER A 107 -13.98 6.08 8.68
N ASN A 108 -13.07 5.13 8.51
CA ASN A 108 -12.90 4.34 7.30
C ASN A 108 -12.85 2.82 7.62
N PRO A 109 -14.01 2.13 7.65
CA PRO A 109 -14.07 0.71 7.99
C PRO A 109 -13.22 -0.21 7.11
N ILE A 110 -12.95 0.17 5.85
CA ILE A 110 -12.09 -0.64 4.96
C ILE A 110 -10.63 -0.66 5.43
N CYS A 111 -10.21 0.36 6.18
CA CYS A 111 -8.88 0.47 6.77
C CYS A 111 -8.76 -0.26 8.12
N ASN A 112 -9.86 -0.83 8.60
CA ASN A 112 -9.84 -1.79 9.70
C ASN A 112 -9.50 -3.17 9.16
N THR A 113 -8.23 -3.42 8.87
CA THR A 113 -7.74 -4.71 8.39
C THR A 113 -7.51 -5.71 9.53
N PRO A 114 -7.86 -7.00 9.41
CA PRO A 114 -8.59 -7.62 8.29
C PRO A 114 -10.00 -7.01 8.14
N ASN A 115 -10.37 -6.65 6.91
CA ASN A 115 -11.64 -5.99 6.58
C ASN A 115 -12.62 -6.99 5.93
N GLU A 116 -13.82 -6.55 5.56
CA GLU A 116 -14.86 -7.44 5.03
C GLU A 116 -14.53 -8.07 3.66
N TYR A 117 -13.51 -7.56 2.96
CA TYR A 117 -13.14 -7.99 1.61
C TYR A 117 -11.87 -8.85 1.58
N ASP A 118 -11.02 -8.71 2.60
CA ASP A 118 -9.71 -9.37 2.67
C ASP A 118 -9.09 -9.31 4.07
N ASP A 119 -8.24 -10.28 4.36
CA ASP A 119 -7.52 -10.41 5.63
C ASP A 119 -6.17 -9.66 5.67
N GLY A 120 -5.76 -9.01 4.57
CA GLY A 120 -4.43 -8.44 4.38
C GLY A 120 -4.31 -6.96 4.73
N ILE A 121 -3.66 -6.20 3.85
CA ILE A 121 -3.37 -4.77 4.01
C ILE A 121 -4.30 -3.93 3.14
N HIS A 122 -4.54 -2.69 3.54
CA HIS A 122 -5.32 -1.76 2.74
C HIS A 122 -4.52 -0.53 2.35
N PHE A 123 -4.66 -0.13 1.08
CA PHE A 123 -4.09 1.10 0.54
C PHE A 123 -5.17 2.00 -0.05
N ASP A 124 -5.30 3.19 0.53
CA ASP A 124 -6.08 4.27 -0.07
C ASP A 124 -5.18 5.02 -1.06
N LEU A 125 -5.44 4.93 -2.36
CA LEU A 125 -4.61 5.50 -3.43
C LEU A 125 -5.03 6.93 -3.75
N CYS A 126 -4.04 7.84 -3.86
CA CYS A 126 -4.30 9.25 -4.08
C CYS A 126 -4.74 9.54 -5.52
N THR A 127 -5.95 10.06 -5.71
CA THR A 127 -6.50 10.42 -7.03
C THR A 127 -5.64 11.42 -7.79
N GLU A 128 -5.00 12.35 -7.09
CA GLU A 128 -4.11 13.38 -7.66
C GLU A 128 -2.79 12.81 -8.21
N THR A 129 -2.49 11.53 -7.96
CA THR A 129 -1.27 10.84 -8.43
C THR A 129 -1.53 9.78 -9.49
N SER A 130 -2.56 9.97 -10.33
CA SER A 130 -3.00 9.07 -11.43
C SER A 130 -3.72 7.78 -11.01
N ALA A 131 -4.04 7.62 -9.72
CA ALA A 131 -4.68 6.43 -9.18
C ALA A 131 -6.07 6.14 -9.78
N GLU A 132 -6.83 7.16 -10.20
CA GLU A 132 -8.17 6.97 -10.76
C GLU A 132 -8.18 6.07 -12.01
N SER A 133 -7.15 6.22 -12.86
CA SER A 133 -7.00 5.39 -14.06
C SER A 133 -6.63 3.94 -13.75
N PHE A 134 -6.16 3.68 -12.52
CA PHE A 134 -5.68 2.39 -12.07
C PHE A 134 -6.79 1.51 -11.48
N LEU A 135 -7.86 2.13 -10.95
CA LEU A 135 -9.01 1.43 -10.34
C LEU A 135 -10.27 1.57 -11.20
N THR A 136 -10.70 0.50 -11.87
CA THR A 136 -11.85 0.49 -12.80
C THR A 136 -13.15 1.02 -12.20
N PHE A 137 -13.37 0.84 -10.88
CA PHE A 137 -14.54 1.34 -10.15
C PHE A 137 -14.16 2.13 -8.89
N GLY A 138 -12.94 2.68 -8.87
CA GLY A 138 -12.39 3.34 -7.68
C GLY A 138 -12.11 2.43 -6.49
N THR A 139 -12.27 1.12 -6.65
CA THR A 139 -11.99 0.10 -5.64
C THR A 139 -11.37 -1.14 -6.29
N GLY A 140 -10.68 -1.97 -5.50
CA GLY A 140 -10.09 -3.21 -6.00
C GLY A 140 -9.60 -4.16 -4.92
N ILE A 141 -9.44 -5.43 -5.30
CA ILE A 141 -8.73 -6.47 -4.57
C ILE A 141 -7.58 -6.95 -5.45
N GLY A 142 -6.49 -7.28 -4.81
CA GLY A 142 -5.41 -7.98 -5.47
C GLY A 142 -4.33 -8.29 -4.49
N THR A 143 -3.12 -7.86 -4.80
CA THR A 143 -1.95 -8.23 -4.04
C THR A 143 -0.91 -7.13 -3.99
N GLU A 144 0.00 -7.26 -3.05
CA GLU A 144 1.07 -6.33 -2.81
C GLU A 144 2.38 -7.05 -2.51
N ARG A 145 3.48 -6.33 -2.71
CA ARG A 145 4.78 -6.68 -2.14
C ARG A 145 5.61 -5.42 -1.92
N GLN A 146 6.19 -5.26 -0.74
CA GLN A 146 7.19 -4.21 -0.51
C GLN A 146 8.40 -4.38 -1.45
N VAL A 147 8.88 -3.28 -2.03
CA VAL A 147 10.01 -3.24 -2.97
C VAL A 147 10.92 -2.06 -2.66
N SER A 148 12.13 -2.06 -3.22
CA SER A 148 12.95 -0.85 -3.21
C SER A 148 12.26 0.27 -3.99
N CYS A 149 12.29 1.48 -3.43
CA CYS A 149 12.10 2.69 -4.21
C CYS A 149 13.23 2.78 -5.26
#